data_AF-A0A8J3RNG9-F1
#
_entry.id   AF-A0A8J3RNG9-F1
#
_cell.length_a   1.000
_cell.length_b   1.000
_cell.length_c   1.000
_cell.angle_alpha   90.00
_cell.angle_beta   90.00
_cell.angle_gamma   90.00
#
_symmetry.space_group_name_H-M   'P 1'
#
loop_
_entity.id
_entity.type
_entity.pdbx_description
1 polymer ?
#
loop_
_entity_poly.entity_id
_entity_poly.type
_entity_poly.pdbx_seq_one_letter_code
_entity_poly.pdbx_strand_id
1 'polypeptide(L)'
;MSTFLGSVRRLILAPSLADVGFAGRRFPVTPSAVTERLEKIPQAVVCGFEWGIDAKDQWEVERRLDMVDIELRGFAYEGATMAFTVRDAMGGGTRTRDLLLGPGQPHIFLAYIGIGFAMARLPRPLWKKVVPDLAGSAYYPTMSWLAVDGYGFDLAYFHTDTWVGRQRVPRPYAWQGSPDYFPHAVDQGIGRALWFINGGQVADVASAVRNFAAHRHADLWSGVGLAATFAGGVDRAALETLRREAGEYAPELAQGSVFAVKARDHAGFVPEHAAAAAAVLTDLSVADAAALADDFTADPHGAAPVPQYELWRRRVRGHFSAEHALI
;
A
#
# COMPACT_ATOMS: atom_id res chain seq x y z
N MET A 1 12.36 -5.28 26.23
CA MET A 1 11.55 -4.82 27.39
C MET A 1 11.09 -3.40 27.11
N SER A 2 9.78 -3.10 27.23
CA SER A 2 9.25 -1.77 26.90
C SER A 2 9.88 -0.67 27.76
N THR A 3 10.10 0.50 27.16
CA THR A 3 10.47 1.70 27.93
C THR A 3 9.21 2.39 28.42
N PHE A 4 9.26 3.05 29.58
CA PHE A 4 8.12 3.82 30.11
C PHE A 4 7.59 4.82 29.08
N LEU A 5 8.50 5.54 28.39
CA LEU A 5 8.15 6.49 27.33
C LEU A 5 7.56 5.80 26.08
N GLY A 6 8.04 4.60 25.76
CA GLY A 6 7.49 3.76 24.69
C GLY A 6 6.04 3.38 25.00
N SER A 7 5.78 2.81 26.17
CA SER A 7 4.45 2.36 26.58
C SER A 7 3.41 3.48 26.59
N VAL A 8 3.80 4.71 26.94
CA VAL A 8 2.92 5.90 26.83
C VAL A 8 2.65 6.27 25.37
N ARG A 9 3.64 6.21 24.47
CA ARG A 9 3.44 6.46 23.04
C ARG A 9 2.55 5.41 22.39
N ARG A 10 2.72 4.13 22.74
CA ARG A 10 1.84 3.04 22.28
C ARG A 10 0.40 3.31 22.69
N LEU A 11 0.16 3.67 23.95
CA LEU A 11 -1.19 3.96 24.45
C LEU A 11 -1.87 5.13 23.71
N ILE A 12 -1.10 6.13 23.25
CA ILE A 12 -1.62 7.32 22.58
C ILE A 12 -1.79 7.13 21.07
N LEU A 13 -0.91 6.34 20.43
CA LEU A 13 -0.75 6.33 18.97
C LEU A 13 -1.12 5.00 18.31
N ALA A 14 -1.12 3.89 19.05
CA ALA A 14 -1.53 2.60 18.50
C ALA A 14 -3.06 2.52 18.49
N PRO A 15 -3.69 2.37 17.30
CA PRO A 15 -5.10 2.02 17.28
C PRO A 15 -5.27 0.61 17.87
N SER A 16 -6.33 0.37 18.65
CA SER A 16 -6.54 -0.95 19.23
C SER A 16 -6.88 -1.97 18.14
N LEU A 17 -6.57 -3.25 18.37
CA LEU A 17 -6.93 -4.33 17.42
C LEU A 17 -8.44 -4.38 17.13
N ALA A 18 -9.27 -4.00 18.10
CA ALA A 18 -10.71 -3.89 17.93
C ALA A 18 -11.11 -2.70 17.04
N ASP A 19 -10.40 -1.58 17.13
CA ASP A 19 -10.69 -0.37 16.35
C ASP A 19 -10.24 -0.47 14.88
N VAL A 20 -9.31 -1.37 14.57
CA VAL A 20 -8.86 -1.63 13.19
C VAL A 20 -9.65 -2.75 12.51
N GLY A 21 -10.37 -3.59 13.25
CA GLY A 21 -11.20 -4.66 12.69
C GLY A 21 -12.44 -4.13 11.95
N PHE A 22 -12.96 -4.90 11.00
CA PHE A 22 -14.07 -4.49 10.15
C PHE A 22 -15.33 -4.17 10.96
N ALA A 23 -15.60 -4.93 12.03
CA ALA A 23 -16.70 -4.67 12.95
C ALA A 23 -16.54 -3.33 13.70
N GLY A 24 -15.36 -3.05 14.25
CA GLY A 24 -15.07 -1.77 14.93
C GLY A 24 -15.14 -0.58 13.98
N ARG A 25 -14.74 -0.79 12.72
CA ARG A 25 -14.84 0.18 11.63
C ARG A 25 -16.27 0.32 11.07
N ARG A 26 -17.18 -0.60 11.40
CA ARG A 26 -18.54 -0.69 10.86
C ARG A 26 -18.57 -0.77 9.33
N PHE A 27 -17.65 -1.55 8.77
CA PHE A 27 -17.63 -1.83 7.34
C PHE A 27 -18.84 -2.70 6.94
N PRO A 28 -19.41 -2.52 5.74
CA PRO A 28 -20.60 -3.22 5.27
C PRO A 28 -20.29 -4.66 4.83
N VAL A 29 -19.69 -5.47 5.70
CA VAL A 29 -19.23 -6.82 5.40
C VAL A 29 -19.92 -7.85 6.28
N THR A 30 -20.17 -9.03 5.73
CA THR A 30 -20.66 -10.18 6.50
C THR A 30 -19.46 -11.02 6.96
N PRO A 31 -19.35 -11.36 8.26
CA PRO A 31 -18.29 -12.23 8.76
C PRO A 31 -18.22 -13.56 8.01
N SER A 32 -17.03 -13.91 7.54
CA SER A 32 -16.72 -15.14 6.81
C SER A 32 -15.24 -15.47 6.97
N ALA A 33 -14.82 -16.68 6.60
CA ALA A 33 -13.40 -17.06 6.59
C ALA A 33 -12.53 -16.13 5.72
N VAL A 34 -13.12 -15.54 4.68
CA VAL A 34 -12.48 -14.54 3.82
C VAL A 34 -12.22 -13.24 4.58
N THR A 35 -13.26 -12.69 5.22
CA THR A 35 -13.12 -11.42 5.94
C THR A 35 -12.20 -11.60 7.15
N GLU A 36 -12.25 -12.73 7.84
CA GLU A 36 -11.31 -13.07 8.92
C GLU A 36 -9.85 -13.09 8.43
N ARG A 37 -9.58 -13.66 7.25
CA ARG A 37 -8.24 -13.64 6.65
C ARG A 37 -7.81 -12.21 6.31
N LEU A 38 -8.69 -11.41 5.71
CA LEU A 38 -8.41 -10.01 5.40
C LEU A 38 -8.17 -9.17 6.67
N GLU A 39 -8.84 -9.46 7.77
CA GLU A 39 -8.65 -8.77 9.06
C GLU A 39 -7.30 -9.07 9.72
N LYS A 40 -6.66 -10.22 9.42
CA LYS A 40 -5.30 -10.51 9.91
C LYS A 40 -4.26 -9.51 9.40
N ILE A 41 -4.51 -8.89 8.24
CA ILE A 41 -3.62 -7.91 7.62
C ILE A 41 -3.48 -6.64 8.49
N PRO A 42 -4.56 -5.87 8.77
CA PRO A 42 -4.45 -4.70 9.65
C PRO A 42 -4.00 -5.08 11.07
N GLN A 43 -4.33 -6.27 11.56
CA GLN A 43 -3.81 -6.77 12.85
C GLN A 43 -2.28 -6.92 12.83
N ALA A 44 -1.70 -7.50 11.77
CA ALA A 44 -0.26 -7.62 11.62
C ALA A 44 0.45 -6.25 11.58
N VAL A 45 -0.16 -5.26 10.90
CA VAL A 45 0.32 -3.87 10.91
C VAL A 45 0.32 -3.29 12.32
N VAL A 46 -0.76 -3.47 13.09
CA VAL A 46 -0.82 -3.01 14.48
C VAL A 46 0.25 -3.68 15.34
N CYS A 47 0.42 -5.00 15.24
CA CYS A 47 1.48 -5.70 15.99
C CYS A 47 2.87 -5.15 15.66
N GLY A 48 3.18 -4.93 14.38
CA GLY A 48 4.43 -4.32 13.95
C GLY A 48 4.63 -2.92 14.51
N PHE A 49 3.57 -2.09 14.47
CA PHE A 49 3.59 -0.73 15.02
C PHE A 49 3.86 -0.73 16.53
N GLU A 50 3.16 -1.58 17.29
CA GLU A 50 3.37 -1.72 18.74
C GLU A 50 4.81 -2.13 19.08
N TRP A 51 5.38 -3.07 18.31
CA TRP A 51 6.77 -3.47 18.52
C TRP A 51 7.75 -2.36 18.18
N GLY A 52 7.55 -1.61 17.10
CA GLY A 52 8.43 -0.50 16.70
C GLY A 52 8.34 0.72 17.62
N ILE A 53 7.14 1.06 18.11
CA ILE A 53 6.93 2.28 18.90
C ILE A 53 7.54 2.14 20.31
N ASP A 54 7.51 0.92 20.85
CA ASP A 54 7.99 0.58 22.20
C ASP A 54 9.47 0.19 22.27
N ALA A 55 10.05 -0.27 21.16
CA ALA A 55 11.36 -0.91 21.17
C ALA A 55 12.52 0.03 21.53
N LYS A 56 13.50 -0.54 22.24
CA LYS A 56 14.75 0.11 22.61
C LYS A 56 15.70 0.22 21.41
N ASP A 57 15.82 -0.86 20.65
CA ASP A 57 16.68 -0.98 19.49
C ASP A 57 16.00 -1.75 18.34
N GLN A 58 16.62 -1.70 17.16
CA GLN A 58 16.13 -2.36 15.95
C GLN A 58 16.20 -3.89 16.04
N TRP A 59 17.21 -4.41 16.74
CA TRP A 59 17.43 -5.85 16.87
C TRP A 59 16.25 -6.54 17.57
N GLU A 60 15.71 -5.93 18.65
CA GLU A 60 14.50 -6.44 19.33
C GLU A 60 13.28 -6.47 18.40
N VAL A 61 13.13 -5.47 17.53
CA VAL A 61 12.02 -5.42 16.56
C VAL A 61 12.16 -6.50 15.51
N GLU A 62 13.35 -6.63 14.91
CA GLU A 62 13.64 -7.64 13.90
C GLU A 62 13.32 -9.06 14.40
N ARG A 63 13.81 -9.42 15.58
CA ARG A 63 13.56 -10.75 16.17
C ARG A 63 12.07 -11.03 16.39
N ARG A 64 11.26 -10.01 16.67
CA ARG A 64 9.80 -10.17 16.80
C ARG A 64 9.12 -10.32 15.45
N LEU A 65 9.54 -9.53 14.46
CA LEU A 65 9.03 -9.62 13.09
C LEU A 65 9.34 -10.97 12.45
N ASP A 66 10.49 -11.58 12.77
CA ASP A 66 10.87 -12.92 12.30
C ASP A 66 9.90 -14.03 12.77
N MET A 67 9.20 -13.81 13.90
CA MET A 67 8.19 -14.74 14.40
C MET A 67 6.84 -14.63 13.67
N VAL A 68 6.63 -13.59 12.86
CA VAL A 68 5.41 -13.43 12.07
C VAL A 68 5.48 -14.36 10.85
N ASP A 69 4.35 -15.03 10.57
CA ASP A 69 4.18 -15.85 9.38
C ASP A 69 4.62 -15.09 8.12
N ILE A 70 5.34 -15.76 7.23
CA ILE A 70 5.98 -15.13 6.07
C ILE A 70 4.97 -14.36 5.19
N GLU A 71 3.74 -14.85 5.09
CA GLU A 71 2.66 -14.20 4.35
C GLU A 71 2.26 -12.83 4.94
N LEU A 72 2.32 -12.69 6.26
CA LEU A 72 1.92 -11.49 7.00
C LEU A 72 3.10 -10.60 7.40
N ARG A 73 4.34 -11.12 7.33
CA ARG A 73 5.55 -10.46 7.81
C ARG A 73 5.77 -9.08 7.19
N GLY A 74 5.51 -8.94 5.89
CA GLY A 74 5.61 -7.65 5.22
C GLY A 74 4.72 -6.57 5.83
N PHE A 75 3.48 -6.92 6.22
CA PHE A 75 2.56 -6.01 6.90
C PHE A 75 3.03 -5.67 8.32
N ALA A 76 3.69 -6.60 9.01
CA ALA A 76 4.30 -6.29 10.30
C ALA A 76 5.50 -5.32 10.14
N TYR A 77 6.30 -5.45 9.07
CA TYR A 77 7.34 -4.48 8.74
C TYR A 77 6.77 -3.10 8.35
N GLU A 78 5.63 -3.05 7.68
CA GLU A 78 4.88 -1.81 7.40
C GLU A 78 4.53 -1.06 8.69
N GLY A 79 3.97 -1.76 9.68
CA GLY A 79 3.68 -1.20 11.00
C GLY A 79 4.93 -0.73 11.76
N ALA A 80 5.99 -1.53 11.76
CA ALA A 80 7.26 -1.15 12.40
C ALA A 80 7.87 0.10 11.75
N THR A 81 7.81 0.19 10.42
CA THR A 81 8.28 1.35 9.65
C THR A 81 7.45 2.58 10.00
N MET A 82 6.14 2.45 10.09
CA MET A 82 5.25 3.52 10.52
C MET A 82 5.66 4.06 11.91
N ALA A 83 5.91 3.18 12.88
CA ALA A 83 6.33 3.58 14.22
C ALA A 83 7.68 4.30 14.25
N PHE A 84 8.68 3.77 13.53
CA PHE A 84 9.99 4.41 13.42
C PHE A 84 9.92 5.76 12.71
N THR A 85 9.09 5.88 11.67
CA THR A 85 8.84 7.14 10.96
C THR A 85 8.29 8.21 11.90
N VAL A 86 7.29 7.87 12.73
CA VAL A 86 6.74 8.79 13.73
C VAL A 86 7.81 9.23 14.73
N ARG A 87 8.61 8.28 15.23
CA ARG A 87 9.69 8.57 16.19
C ARG A 87 10.75 9.49 15.61
N ASP A 88 11.19 9.24 14.38
CA ASP A 88 12.24 10.03 13.74
C ASP A 88 11.71 11.42 13.33
N ALA A 89 10.47 11.53 12.85
CA ALA A 89 9.89 12.82 12.48
C ALA A 89 9.66 13.76 13.68
N MET A 90 9.24 13.20 14.83
CA MET A 90 8.95 13.96 16.06
C MET A 90 10.18 14.18 16.95
N GLY A 91 11.05 13.17 17.06
CA GLY A 91 12.16 13.16 18.02
C GLY A 91 13.55 13.07 17.40
N GLY A 92 13.65 12.95 16.07
CA GLY A 92 14.91 12.70 15.38
C GLY A 92 15.38 11.24 15.50
N GLY A 93 16.39 10.92 14.70
CA GLY A 93 17.00 9.59 14.62
C GLY A 93 17.07 9.08 13.20
N THR A 94 17.57 7.86 13.06
CA THR A 94 17.83 7.17 11.79
C THR A 94 17.10 5.84 11.71
N ARG A 95 16.16 5.53 12.62
CA ARG A 95 15.56 4.20 12.78
C ARG A 95 14.88 3.73 11.50
N THR A 96 14.16 4.63 10.84
CA THR A 96 13.49 4.36 9.57
C THR A 96 14.51 4.03 8.48
N ARG A 97 15.60 4.80 8.42
CA ARG A 97 16.70 4.57 7.47
C ARG A 97 17.39 3.23 7.73
N ASP A 98 17.73 2.96 8.98
CA ASP A 98 18.50 1.78 9.39
C ASP A 98 17.67 0.49 9.24
N LEU A 99 16.35 0.58 9.42
CA LEU A 99 15.42 -0.50 9.10
C LEU A 99 15.37 -0.77 7.59
N LEU A 100 15.20 0.27 6.78
CA LEU A 100 15.02 0.19 5.33
C LEU A 100 16.29 -0.21 4.57
N LEU A 101 17.47 0.14 5.08
CA LEU A 101 18.76 -0.29 4.55
C LEU A 101 19.24 -1.61 5.16
N GLY A 102 18.54 -2.12 6.17
CA GLY A 102 18.85 -3.37 6.86
C GLY A 102 17.73 -4.41 6.67
N PRO A 103 17.18 -4.98 7.76
CA PRO A 103 16.28 -6.13 7.69
C PRO A 103 14.92 -5.83 7.04
N GLY A 104 14.52 -4.56 6.95
CA GLY A 104 13.30 -4.15 6.25
C GLY A 104 13.46 -4.01 4.74
N GLN A 105 14.67 -4.14 4.18
CA GLN A 105 14.94 -3.94 2.75
C GLN A 105 14.08 -4.84 1.83
N PRO A 106 13.85 -6.14 2.14
CA PRO A 106 12.97 -6.99 1.34
C PRO A 106 11.51 -6.53 1.34
N HIS A 107 11.12 -5.71 2.32
CA HIS A 107 9.76 -5.22 2.49
C HIS A 107 9.62 -3.72 2.14
N ILE A 108 10.56 -3.15 1.38
CA ILE A 108 10.65 -1.71 1.12
C ILE A 108 9.37 -1.10 0.54
N PHE A 109 8.66 -1.80 -0.34
CA PHE A 109 7.38 -1.34 -0.90
C PHE A 109 6.32 -1.12 0.18
N LEU A 110 6.19 -2.08 1.10
CA LEU A 110 5.26 -2.01 2.22
C LEU A 110 5.72 -1.01 3.28
N ALA A 111 7.02 -0.90 3.47
CA ALA A 111 7.59 0.08 4.37
C ALA A 111 7.29 1.52 3.91
N TYR A 112 7.32 1.82 2.60
CA TYR A 112 6.84 3.12 2.09
C TYR A 112 5.36 3.36 2.42
N ILE A 113 4.50 2.34 2.31
CA ILE A 113 3.08 2.45 2.70
C ILE A 113 2.97 2.80 4.19
N GLY A 114 3.79 2.17 5.04
CA GLY A 114 3.88 2.48 6.47
C GLY A 114 4.32 3.93 6.77
N ILE A 115 5.22 4.50 5.96
CA ILE A 115 5.54 5.94 6.02
C ILE A 115 4.28 6.78 5.75
N GLY A 116 3.44 6.36 4.81
CA GLY A 116 2.15 6.99 4.53
C GLY A 116 1.19 6.97 5.73
N PHE A 117 1.11 5.84 6.45
CA PHE A 117 0.30 5.76 7.67
C PHE A 117 0.85 6.68 8.77
N ALA A 118 2.17 6.86 8.85
CA ALA A 118 2.76 7.85 9.74
C ALA A 118 2.38 9.28 9.35
N MET A 119 2.33 9.61 8.05
CA MET A 119 1.91 10.94 7.57
C MET A 119 0.51 11.32 8.06
N ALA A 120 -0.43 10.38 8.13
CA ALA A 120 -1.79 10.61 8.63
C ALA A 120 -1.85 10.99 10.11
N ARG A 121 -0.81 10.65 10.90
CA ARG A 121 -0.69 10.94 12.34
C ARG A 121 0.27 12.07 12.66
N LEU A 122 0.96 12.62 11.66
CA LEU A 122 1.95 13.67 11.82
C LEU A 122 1.42 15.02 11.32
N PRO A 123 1.72 16.14 12.02
CA PRO A 123 1.51 17.46 11.48
C PRO A 123 2.18 17.62 10.11
N ARG A 124 1.46 18.22 9.14
CA ARG A 124 1.94 18.42 7.75
C ARG A 124 3.37 19.00 7.63
N PRO A 125 3.82 19.96 8.46
CA PRO A 125 5.20 20.47 8.37
C PRO A 125 6.29 19.42 8.63
N LEU A 126 5.96 18.31 9.31
CA LEU A 126 6.89 17.21 9.56
C LEU A 126 6.99 16.24 8.38
N TRP A 127 6.10 16.32 7.38
CA TRP A 127 6.13 15.43 6.21
C TRP A 127 7.42 15.53 5.40
N LYS A 128 8.14 16.65 5.46
CA LYS A 128 9.48 16.78 4.87
C LYS A 128 10.56 15.90 5.51
N LYS A 129 10.27 15.25 6.64
CA LYS A 129 11.21 14.41 7.40
C LYS A 129 10.89 12.91 7.31
N VAL A 130 9.79 12.52 6.68
CA VAL A 130 9.26 11.14 6.81
C VAL A 130 9.95 10.15 5.88
N VAL A 131 10.52 10.62 4.77
CA VAL A 131 11.32 9.78 3.87
C VAL A 131 12.80 10.01 4.20
N PRO A 132 13.52 9.01 4.74
CA PRO A 132 14.95 9.13 4.93
C PRO A 132 15.70 9.08 3.60
N ASP A 133 16.97 9.51 3.61
CA ASP A 133 17.87 9.28 2.48
C ASP A 133 18.25 7.80 2.39
N LEU A 134 17.85 7.17 1.28
CA LEU A 134 18.07 5.76 0.97
C LEU A 134 18.97 5.60 -0.27
N ALA A 135 19.92 6.52 -0.46
CA ALA A 135 20.94 6.40 -1.49
C ALA A 135 21.53 4.98 -1.56
N GLY A 136 21.52 4.40 -2.77
CA GLY A 136 21.90 3.00 -3.02
C GLY A 136 20.73 2.03 -3.20
N SER A 137 19.50 2.43 -2.84
CA SER A 137 18.30 1.65 -3.18
C SER A 137 17.85 1.95 -4.62
N ALA A 138 17.65 0.90 -5.43
CA ALA A 138 17.11 1.01 -6.79
C ALA A 138 15.68 1.60 -6.83
N TYR A 139 14.98 1.58 -5.70
CA TYR A 139 13.60 2.05 -5.57
C TYR A 139 13.51 3.48 -5.00
N TYR A 140 14.64 4.07 -4.60
CA TYR A 140 14.68 5.45 -4.11
C TYR A 140 15.16 6.42 -5.20
N PRO A 141 14.52 7.59 -5.37
CA PRO A 141 13.37 8.09 -4.64
C PRO A 141 12.03 7.67 -5.26
N THR A 142 12.02 7.08 -6.46
CA THR A 142 10.82 6.86 -7.28
C THR A 142 9.67 6.18 -6.53
N MET A 143 9.93 5.11 -5.78
CA MET A 143 8.88 4.35 -5.07
C MET A 143 8.40 5.00 -3.78
N SER A 144 8.99 6.12 -3.34
CA SER A 144 8.46 6.87 -2.19
C SER A 144 7.06 7.44 -2.42
N TRP A 145 6.56 7.47 -3.66
CA TRP A 145 5.15 7.76 -3.94
C TRP A 145 4.18 6.77 -3.28
N LEU A 146 4.64 5.55 -2.94
CA LEU A 146 3.85 4.61 -2.15
C LEU A 146 3.55 5.10 -0.73
N ALA A 147 4.28 6.11 -0.21
CA ALA A 147 3.90 6.79 1.02
C ALA A 147 2.65 7.68 0.83
N VAL A 148 2.49 8.30 -0.35
CA VAL A 148 1.27 9.06 -0.64
C VAL A 148 0.08 8.13 -0.87
N ASP A 149 0.31 6.98 -1.50
CA ASP A 149 -0.64 5.87 -1.58
C ASP A 149 -1.05 5.38 -0.17
N GLY A 150 -0.09 5.04 0.70
CA GLY A 150 -0.39 4.63 2.07
C GLY A 150 -1.15 5.70 2.86
N TYR A 151 -0.84 6.98 2.66
CA TYR A 151 -1.61 8.07 3.25
C TYR A 151 -3.06 8.08 2.75
N GLY A 152 -3.30 7.89 1.44
CA GLY A 152 -4.64 7.78 0.87
C GLY A 152 -5.43 6.58 1.42
N PHE A 153 -4.77 5.44 1.58
CA PHE A 153 -5.34 4.25 2.20
C PHE A 153 -5.81 4.53 3.62
N ASP A 154 -4.95 5.11 4.48
CA ASP A 154 -5.26 5.39 5.88
C ASP A 154 -6.48 6.32 6.00
N LEU A 155 -6.52 7.38 5.18
CA LEU A 155 -7.66 8.29 5.12
C LEU A 155 -8.98 7.56 4.83
N ALA A 156 -9.02 6.74 3.78
CA ALA A 156 -10.23 6.01 3.40
C ALA A 156 -10.62 4.93 4.44
N TYR A 157 -9.64 4.23 5.01
CA TYR A 157 -9.86 3.16 5.97
C TYR A 157 -10.40 3.70 7.31
N PHE A 158 -9.80 4.76 7.85
CA PHE A 158 -10.14 5.31 9.17
C PHE A 158 -11.21 6.41 9.14
N HIS A 159 -11.45 7.04 7.98
CA HIS A 159 -12.42 8.12 7.83
C HIS A 159 -13.31 7.94 6.59
N THR A 160 -13.83 6.73 6.41
CA THR A 160 -14.59 6.26 5.23
C THR A 160 -15.69 7.22 4.76
N ASP A 161 -16.55 7.71 5.64
CA ASP A 161 -17.60 8.67 5.28
C ASP A 161 -17.03 9.97 4.67
N THR A 162 -15.86 10.44 5.13
CA THR A 162 -15.25 11.67 4.60
C THR A 162 -14.61 11.47 3.23
N TRP A 163 -13.86 10.38 3.05
CA TRP A 163 -13.00 10.20 1.89
C TRP A 163 -13.60 9.30 0.81
N VAL A 164 -14.51 8.40 1.19
CA VAL A 164 -15.26 7.54 0.29
C VAL A 164 -16.67 8.08 0.07
N GLY A 165 -17.44 8.32 1.15
CA GLY A 165 -18.82 8.80 1.05
C GLY A 165 -18.92 10.21 0.43
N ARG A 166 -18.23 11.18 1.05
CA ARG A 166 -18.16 12.58 0.55
C ARG A 166 -17.09 12.82 -0.50
N GLN A 167 -16.24 11.83 -0.79
CA GLN A 167 -15.18 11.92 -1.80
C GLN A 167 -14.25 13.13 -1.65
N ARG A 168 -14.00 13.57 -0.40
CA ARG A 168 -13.16 14.75 -0.14
C ARG A 168 -11.80 14.60 -0.82
N VAL A 169 -11.31 15.68 -1.44
CA VAL A 169 -9.96 15.73 -2.01
C VAL A 169 -9.00 16.38 -1.00
N PRO A 170 -7.87 15.75 -0.66
CA PRO A 170 -6.94 16.31 0.31
C PRO A 170 -6.20 17.51 -0.28
N ARG A 171 -5.78 18.45 0.58
CA ARG A 171 -4.96 19.58 0.13
C ARG A 171 -3.65 19.05 -0.49
N PRO A 172 -3.32 19.42 -1.74
CA PRO A 172 -2.09 19.02 -2.40
C PRO A 172 -0.84 19.26 -1.54
N TYR A 173 0.13 18.38 -1.67
CA TYR A 173 1.46 18.49 -1.09
C TYR A 173 2.48 18.25 -2.19
N ALA A 174 3.52 19.09 -2.28
CA ALA A 174 4.53 19.00 -3.32
C ALA A 174 5.52 17.84 -3.08
N TRP A 175 4.99 16.61 -3.03
CA TRP A 175 5.78 15.39 -2.91
C TRP A 175 6.68 15.26 -4.14
N GLN A 176 7.99 15.18 -3.92
CA GLN A 176 9.01 15.27 -5.00
C GLN A 176 8.82 16.48 -5.94
N GLY A 177 8.26 17.59 -5.42
CA GLY A 177 8.02 18.79 -6.23
C GLY A 177 6.76 18.72 -7.12
N SER A 178 5.93 17.68 -7.03
CA SER A 178 4.76 17.49 -7.91
C SER A 178 3.43 17.55 -7.15
N PRO A 179 2.94 18.75 -6.76
CA PRO A 179 1.68 18.88 -6.02
C PRO A 179 0.47 18.41 -6.82
N ASP A 180 0.47 18.57 -8.15
CA ASP A 180 -0.66 18.20 -9.01
C ASP A 180 -0.81 16.67 -9.15
N TYR A 181 0.28 15.92 -8.96
CA TYR A 181 0.25 14.45 -8.96
C TYR A 181 -0.14 13.86 -7.60
N PHE A 182 -0.03 14.62 -6.51
CA PHE A 182 -0.40 14.17 -5.17
C PHE A 182 -1.79 13.51 -5.07
N PRO A 183 -2.89 14.10 -5.59
CA PRO A 183 -4.21 13.46 -5.54
C PRO A 183 -4.28 12.11 -6.28
N HIS A 184 -3.53 11.93 -7.37
CA HIS A 184 -3.50 10.66 -8.11
C HIS A 184 -2.93 9.52 -7.25
N ALA A 185 -1.82 9.76 -6.56
CA ALA A 185 -1.24 8.77 -5.65
C ALA A 185 -2.14 8.52 -4.42
N VAL A 186 -2.85 9.54 -3.91
CA VAL A 186 -3.85 9.33 -2.85
C VAL A 186 -4.98 8.41 -3.33
N ASP A 187 -5.46 8.58 -4.56
CA ASP A 187 -6.55 7.76 -5.09
C ASP A 187 -6.16 6.29 -5.32
N GLN A 188 -4.88 6.01 -5.60
CA GLN A 188 -4.36 4.63 -5.60
C GLN A 188 -4.54 3.97 -4.22
N GLY A 189 -4.21 4.71 -3.16
CA GLY A 189 -4.41 4.28 -1.78
C GLY A 189 -5.87 4.08 -1.41
N ILE A 190 -6.74 5.01 -1.82
CA ILE A 190 -8.18 4.91 -1.62
C ILE A 190 -8.72 3.66 -2.34
N GLY A 191 -8.29 3.41 -3.58
CA GLY A 191 -8.65 2.21 -4.34
C GLY A 191 -8.31 0.93 -3.61
N ARG A 192 -7.10 0.85 -3.04
CA ARG A 192 -6.71 -0.27 -2.16
C ARG A 192 -7.65 -0.40 -0.96
N ALA A 193 -7.99 0.71 -0.31
CA ALA A 193 -8.86 0.70 0.86
C ALA A 193 -10.28 0.21 0.53
N LEU A 194 -10.81 0.53 -0.66
CA LEU A 194 -12.14 0.06 -1.10
C LEU A 194 -12.24 -1.47 -1.13
N TRP A 195 -11.15 -2.18 -1.43
CA TRP A 195 -11.10 -3.64 -1.35
C TRP A 195 -11.39 -4.14 0.06
N PHE A 196 -10.73 -3.57 1.08
CA PHE A 196 -10.92 -3.96 2.47
C PHE A 196 -12.26 -3.51 3.04
N ILE A 197 -12.69 -2.28 2.73
CA ILE A 197 -13.97 -1.71 3.17
C ILE A 197 -15.14 -2.59 2.72
N ASN A 198 -15.06 -3.16 1.52
CA ASN A 198 -16.09 -4.04 0.98
C ASN A 198 -15.73 -5.53 1.12
N GLY A 199 -14.72 -5.89 1.92
CA GLY A 199 -14.37 -7.28 2.23
C GLY A 199 -14.08 -8.16 1.00
N GLY A 200 -13.51 -7.58 -0.06
CA GLY A 200 -13.25 -8.26 -1.34
C GLY A 200 -14.50 -8.57 -2.17
N GLN A 201 -15.69 -8.12 -1.78
CA GLN A 201 -16.91 -8.34 -2.55
C GLN A 201 -16.88 -7.52 -3.85
N VAL A 202 -16.60 -8.20 -4.97
CA VAL A 202 -16.30 -7.57 -6.26
C VAL A 202 -17.39 -6.61 -6.73
N ALA A 203 -18.66 -6.98 -6.60
CA ALA A 203 -19.78 -6.12 -6.99
C ALA A 203 -19.83 -4.82 -6.18
N ASP A 204 -19.58 -4.91 -4.87
CA ASP A 204 -19.58 -3.77 -3.95
C ASP A 204 -18.34 -2.88 -4.16
N VAL A 205 -17.17 -3.48 -4.39
CA VAL A 205 -15.94 -2.75 -4.76
C VAL A 205 -16.16 -1.98 -6.06
N ALA A 206 -16.69 -2.63 -7.10
CA ALA A 206 -16.94 -2.01 -8.39
C ALA A 206 -17.99 -0.88 -8.30
N SER A 207 -19.06 -1.09 -7.53
CA SER A 207 -20.05 -0.06 -7.23
C SER A 207 -19.41 1.13 -6.50
N ALA A 208 -18.58 0.87 -5.49
CA ALA A 208 -17.89 1.91 -4.74
C ALA A 208 -16.97 2.74 -5.65
N VAL A 209 -16.20 2.11 -6.55
CA VAL A 209 -15.38 2.84 -7.53
C VAL A 209 -16.24 3.69 -8.46
N ARG A 210 -17.31 3.12 -9.03
CA ARG A 210 -18.22 3.85 -9.95
C ARG A 210 -18.89 5.07 -9.31
N ASN A 211 -19.10 5.06 -8.00
CA ASN A 211 -19.66 6.20 -7.29
C ASN A 211 -18.72 7.40 -7.27
N PHE A 212 -17.40 7.20 -7.42
CA PHE A 212 -16.46 8.32 -7.52
C PHE A 212 -16.62 9.11 -8.81
N ALA A 213 -16.16 10.37 -8.82
CA ALA A 213 -16.02 11.13 -10.05
C ALA A 213 -15.12 10.38 -11.07
N ALA A 214 -15.55 10.30 -12.33
CA ALA A 214 -14.92 9.47 -13.37
C ALA A 214 -13.41 9.69 -13.55
N HIS A 215 -12.93 10.94 -13.40
CA HIS A 215 -11.50 11.26 -13.53
C HIS A 215 -10.60 10.60 -12.46
N ARG A 216 -11.18 10.01 -11.41
CA ARG A 216 -10.47 9.30 -10.34
C ARG A 216 -10.43 7.79 -10.54
N HIS A 217 -11.25 7.25 -11.44
CA HIS A 217 -11.47 5.81 -11.58
C HIS A 217 -10.21 5.05 -11.95
N ALA A 218 -9.38 5.60 -12.83
CA ALA A 218 -8.12 4.98 -13.25
C ALA A 218 -7.20 4.67 -12.06
N ASP A 219 -6.97 5.65 -11.18
CA ASP A 219 -6.13 5.46 -10.00
C ASP A 219 -6.79 4.53 -8.96
N LEU A 220 -8.11 4.63 -8.77
CA LEU A 220 -8.85 3.74 -7.89
C LEU A 220 -8.76 2.28 -8.35
N TRP A 221 -8.95 2.00 -9.64
CA TRP A 221 -8.83 0.65 -10.22
C TRP A 221 -7.41 0.10 -10.11
N SER A 222 -6.40 0.95 -10.28
CA SER A 222 -5.01 0.58 -10.02
C SER A 222 -4.80 0.14 -8.56
N GLY A 223 -5.38 0.87 -7.60
CA GLY A 223 -5.38 0.47 -6.20
C GLY A 223 -6.12 -0.84 -5.91
N VAL A 224 -7.29 -1.03 -6.52
CA VAL A 224 -8.10 -2.24 -6.38
C VAL A 224 -7.34 -3.47 -6.90
N GLY A 225 -6.70 -3.38 -8.06
CA GLY A 225 -5.92 -4.48 -8.63
C GLY A 225 -4.74 -4.88 -7.77
N LEU A 226 -4.06 -3.88 -7.17
CA LEU A 226 -3.00 -4.13 -6.20
C LEU A 226 -3.54 -4.85 -4.95
N ALA A 227 -4.63 -4.36 -4.35
CA ALA A 227 -5.19 -4.99 -3.14
C ALA A 227 -5.73 -6.40 -3.39
N ALA A 228 -6.47 -6.61 -4.49
CA ALA A 228 -7.00 -7.92 -4.86
C ALA A 228 -5.89 -8.97 -5.05
N THR A 229 -4.73 -8.54 -5.55
CA THR A 229 -3.57 -9.43 -5.78
C THR A 229 -2.73 -9.61 -4.52
N PHE A 230 -2.42 -8.53 -3.81
CA PHE A 230 -1.52 -8.57 -2.66
C PHE A 230 -2.17 -9.18 -1.41
N ALA A 231 -3.40 -8.76 -1.12
CA ALA A 231 -4.18 -9.19 0.04
C ALA A 231 -5.04 -10.44 -0.26
N GLY A 232 -5.43 -10.64 -1.52
CA GLY A 232 -6.30 -11.75 -1.90
C GLY A 232 -7.72 -11.60 -1.33
N GLY A 233 -8.31 -12.73 -0.95
CA GLY A 233 -9.65 -12.78 -0.34
C GLY A 233 -10.77 -13.15 -1.30
N VAL A 234 -10.46 -13.52 -2.54
CA VAL A 234 -11.45 -13.96 -3.51
C VAL A 234 -10.96 -15.16 -4.31
N ASP A 235 -11.88 -15.88 -4.94
CA ASP A 235 -11.56 -16.97 -5.86
C ASP A 235 -11.32 -16.47 -7.29
N ARG A 236 -10.97 -17.42 -8.18
CA ARG A 236 -10.73 -17.15 -9.59
C ARG A 236 -11.93 -16.54 -10.31
N ALA A 237 -13.15 -17.02 -10.06
CA ALA A 237 -14.35 -16.55 -10.76
C ALA A 237 -14.68 -15.10 -10.39
N ALA A 238 -14.45 -14.73 -9.12
CA ALA A 238 -14.53 -13.36 -8.66
C ALA A 238 -13.46 -12.47 -9.29
N LEU A 239 -12.21 -12.93 -9.44
CA LEU A 239 -11.15 -12.18 -10.14
C LEU A 239 -11.48 -11.95 -11.63
N GLU A 240 -12.01 -12.96 -12.31
CA GLU A 240 -12.49 -12.82 -13.70
C GLU A 240 -13.64 -11.81 -13.80
N THR A 241 -14.51 -11.78 -12.79
CA THR A 241 -15.57 -10.77 -12.68
C THR A 241 -14.99 -9.38 -12.43
N LEU A 242 -13.99 -9.26 -11.56
CA LEU A 242 -13.31 -8.00 -11.26
C LEU A 242 -12.69 -7.39 -12.51
N ARG A 243 -12.03 -8.22 -13.34
CA ARG A 243 -11.47 -7.79 -14.63
C ARG A 243 -12.55 -7.28 -15.59
N ARG A 244 -13.72 -7.93 -15.64
CA ARG A 244 -14.87 -7.45 -16.45
C ARG A 244 -15.45 -6.14 -15.91
N GLU A 245 -15.62 -6.02 -14.60
CA GLU A 245 -16.16 -4.83 -13.94
C GLU A 245 -15.25 -3.60 -14.12
N ALA A 246 -13.93 -3.79 -14.26
CA ALA A 246 -12.98 -2.72 -14.54
C ALA A 246 -13.19 -2.10 -15.93
N GLY A 247 -13.69 -2.88 -16.91
CA GLY A 247 -14.01 -2.38 -18.24
C GLY A 247 -12.82 -1.69 -18.92
N GLU A 248 -12.98 -0.42 -19.29
CA GLU A 248 -11.91 0.39 -19.90
C GLU A 248 -10.68 0.57 -18.98
N TYR A 249 -10.85 0.41 -17.66
CA TYR A 249 -9.79 0.49 -16.66
C TYR A 249 -9.10 -0.84 -16.36
N ALA A 250 -9.34 -1.88 -17.17
CA ALA A 250 -8.64 -3.16 -17.06
C ALA A 250 -7.11 -3.01 -17.12
N PRO A 251 -6.51 -2.13 -17.95
CA PRO A 251 -5.08 -1.87 -17.93
C PRO A 251 -4.57 -1.33 -16.59
N GLU A 252 -5.29 -0.42 -15.94
CA GLU A 252 -4.96 0.10 -14.61
C GLU A 252 -5.07 -0.98 -13.53
N LEU A 253 -6.12 -1.79 -13.56
CA LEU A 253 -6.29 -2.94 -12.68
C LEU A 253 -5.10 -3.91 -12.81
N ALA A 254 -4.74 -4.28 -14.04
CA ALA A 254 -3.62 -5.15 -14.34
C ALA A 254 -2.28 -4.56 -13.86
N GLN A 255 -2.08 -3.26 -14.10
CA GLN A 255 -0.91 -2.52 -13.63
C GLN A 255 -0.77 -2.60 -12.09
N GLY A 256 -1.86 -2.46 -11.34
CA GLY A 256 -1.88 -2.64 -9.89
C GLY A 256 -1.49 -4.06 -9.47
N SER A 257 -2.01 -5.07 -10.17
CA SER A 257 -1.66 -6.48 -9.95
C SER A 257 -0.16 -6.75 -10.16
N VAL A 258 0.44 -6.21 -11.22
CA VAL A 258 1.89 -6.31 -11.47
C VAL A 258 2.70 -5.76 -10.29
N PHE A 259 2.29 -4.62 -9.72
CA PHE A 259 3.01 -4.02 -8.59
C PHE A 259 2.89 -4.87 -7.31
N ALA A 260 1.73 -5.48 -7.08
CA ALA A 260 1.54 -6.41 -5.98
C ALA A 260 2.45 -7.65 -6.11
N VAL A 261 2.53 -8.22 -7.31
CA VAL A 261 3.45 -9.34 -7.59
C VAL A 261 4.88 -8.94 -7.36
N LYS A 262 5.30 -7.78 -7.91
CA LYS A 262 6.67 -7.29 -7.73
C LYS A 262 7.03 -7.11 -6.26
N ALA A 263 6.11 -6.59 -5.45
CA ALA A 263 6.33 -6.43 -4.02
C ALA A 263 6.45 -7.77 -3.28
N ARG A 264 5.67 -8.79 -3.66
CA ARG A 264 5.75 -10.14 -3.09
C ARG A 264 7.03 -10.88 -3.51
N ASP A 265 7.38 -10.80 -4.78
CA ASP A 265 8.58 -11.38 -5.35
C ASP A 265 9.85 -10.79 -4.72
N HIS A 266 9.93 -9.46 -4.63
CA HIS A 266 11.04 -8.76 -3.96
C HIS A 266 11.17 -9.12 -2.46
N ALA A 267 10.05 -9.43 -1.80
CA ALA A 267 10.04 -9.91 -0.42
C ALA A 267 10.44 -11.39 -0.26
N GLY A 268 10.68 -12.10 -1.37
CA GLY A 268 11.08 -13.50 -1.39
C GLY A 268 9.93 -14.49 -1.13
N PHE A 269 8.67 -14.05 -1.18
CA PHE A 269 7.51 -14.91 -0.97
C PHE A 269 6.27 -14.45 -1.73
N VAL A 270 5.83 -15.27 -2.68
CA VAL A 270 4.62 -15.07 -3.47
C VAL A 270 3.57 -16.11 -3.07
N PRO A 271 2.49 -15.72 -2.37
CA PRO A 271 1.40 -16.62 -2.02
C PRO A 271 0.68 -17.16 -3.27
N GLU A 272 0.07 -18.34 -3.16
CA GLU A 272 -0.70 -18.96 -4.26
C GLU A 272 -1.81 -18.04 -4.79
N HIS A 273 -2.52 -17.31 -3.90
CA HIS A 273 -3.57 -16.39 -4.34
C HIS A 273 -3.03 -15.21 -5.15
N ALA A 274 -1.82 -14.74 -4.85
CA ALA A 274 -1.20 -13.64 -5.58
C ALA A 274 -0.77 -14.09 -6.98
N ALA A 275 -0.22 -15.30 -7.10
CA ALA A 275 0.09 -15.90 -8.40
C ALA A 275 -1.18 -16.14 -9.23
N ALA A 276 -2.27 -16.62 -8.61
CA ALA A 276 -3.55 -16.81 -9.28
C ALA A 276 -4.17 -15.49 -9.75
N ALA A 277 -4.13 -14.45 -8.90
CA ALA A 277 -4.61 -13.12 -9.25
C ALA A 277 -3.81 -12.49 -10.40
N ALA A 278 -2.48 -12.62 -10.38
CA ALA A 278 -1.63 -12.19 -11.49
C ALA A 278 -2.06 -12.85 -12.81
N ALA A 279 -2.16 -14.18 -12.82
CA ALA A 279 -2.54 -14.92 -14.01
C ALA A 279 -3.91 -14.50 -14.56
N VAL A 280 -4.89 -14.20 -13.71
CA VAL A 280 -6.25 -13.82 -14.15
C VAL A 280 -6.33 -12.35 -14.58
N LEU A 281 -5.70 -11.45 -13.84
CA LEU A 281 -5.83 -10.01 -14.03
C LEU A 281 -4.89 -9.46 -15.09
N THR A 282 -3.76 -10.14 -15.35
CA THR A 282 -2.71 -9.66 -16.25
C THR A 282 -2.35 -10.64 -17.36
N ASP A 283 -2.84 -11.89 -17.33
CA ASP A 283 -2.41 -12.95 -18.25
C ASP A 283 -0.88 -13.22 -18.24
N LEU A 284 -0.20 -12.89 -17.14
CA LEU A 284 1.26 -13.08 -16.98
C LEU A 284 1.57 -14.11 -15.91
N SER A 285 2.74 -14.75 -16.04
CA SER A 285 3.34 -15.49 -14.92
C SER A 285 3.88 -14.51 -13.86
N VAL A 286 4.17 -15.01 -12.65
CA VAL A 286 4.84 -14.22 -11.60
C VAL A 286 6.18 -13.66 -12.10
N ALA A 287 6.96 -14.47 -12.80
CA ALA A 287 8.26 -14.07 -13.33
C ALA A 287 8.13 -12.97 -14.40
N ASP A 288 7.17 -13.11 -15.32
CA ASP A 288 6.96 -12.11 -16.38
C ASP A 288 6.42 -10.80 -15.82
N ALA A 289 5.52 -10.86 -14.84
CA ALA A 289 5.02 -9.66 -14.14
C ALA A 289 6.13 -8.96 -13.35
N ALA A 290 6.99 -9.70 -12.65
CA ALA A 290 8.14 -9.12 -11.95
C ALA A 290 9.14 -8.48 -12.92
N ALA A 291 9.45 -9.16 -14.03
CA ALA A 291 10.32 -8.64 -15.09
C ALA A 291 9.74 -7.36 -15.71
N LEU A 292 8.44 -7.34 -16.02
CA LEU A 292 7.75 -6.16 -16.56
C LEU A 292 7.86 -4.95 -15.62
N ALA A 293 7.84 -5.16 -14.30
CA ALA A 293 8.04 -4.10 -13.33
C ALA A 293 9.51 -3.61 -13.28
N ASP A 294 10.49 -4.51 -13.48
CA ASP A 294 11.93 -4.26 -13.40
C ASP A 294 12.53 -3.62 -14.65
N ASP A 295 11.96 -3.88 -15.83
CA ASP A 295 12.42 -3.35 -17.13
C ASP A 295 12.45 -1.81 -17.19
N PHE A 296 11.95 -1.15 -16.16
CA PHE A 296 11.82 0.30 -16.07
C PHE A 296 12.48 0.88 -14.82
N THR A 297 13.80 0.77 -14.73
CA THR A 297 14.61 1.70 -13.93
C THR A 297 14.46 3.11 -14.50
N ALA A 298 13.61 3.92 -13.88
CA ALA A 298 13.49 5.34 -14.22
C ALA A 298 14.82 6.07 -13.99
N ASP A 299 15.14 7.06 -14.82
CA ASP A 299 16.16 8.05 -14.49
C ASP A 299 15.62 8.89 -13.30
N PRO A 300 16.15 8.73 -12.07
CA PRO A 300 15.64 9.40 -10.89
C PRO A 300 15.63 10.93 -10.99
N HIS A 301 16.46 11.47 -11.88
CA HIS A 301 16.67 12.90 -12.09
C HIS A 301 16.17 13.39 -13.45
N GLY A 302 15.51 12.53 -14.23
CA GLY A 302 14.96 12.90 -15.52
C GLY A 302 13.89 14.00 -15.35
N ALA A 303 14.13 15.15 -15.97
CA ALA A 303 13.13 16.22 -16.02
C ALA A 303 11.97 15.78 -16.92
N ALA A 304 10.79 15.58 -16.34
CA ALA A 304 9.58 15.20 -17.05
C ALA A 304 8.36 16.01 -16.58
N PRO A 305 7.31 16.16 -17.42
CA PRO A 305 6.08 16.87 -17.03
C PRO A 305 5.30 16.18 -15.90
N VAL A 306 5.55 14.89 -15.67
CA VAL A 306 4.96 14.08 -14.59
C VAL A 306 6.07 13.36 -13.82
N PRO A 307 5.83 12.93 -12.57
CA PRO A 307 6.82 12.19 -11.79
C PRO A 307 7.30 10.93 -12.51
N GLN A 308 8.55 10.54 -12.25
CA GLN A 308 9.13 9.27 -12.76
C GLN A 308 8.29 8.06 -12.38
N TYR A 309 7.65 8.10 -11.21
CA TYR A 309 6.68 7.08 -10.78
C TYR A 309 5.51 6.95 -11.76
N GLU A 310 4.93 8.05 -12.24
CA GLU A 310 3.84 8.00 -13.23
C GLU A 310 4.31 7.51 -14.59
N LEU A 311 5.54 7.84 -15.00
CA LEU A 311 6.10 7.30 -16.24
C LEU A 311 6.27 5.79 -16.15
N TRP A 312 6.78 5.28 -15.02
CA TRP A 312 6.86 3.85 -14.74
C TRP A 312 5.47 3.19 -14.80
N ARG A 313 4.49 3.78 -14.12
CA ARG A 313 3.08 3.35 -14.16
C ARG A 313 2.53 3.26 -15.57
N ARG A 314 2.73 4.29 -16.39
CA ARG A 314 2.27 4.35 -17.79
C ARG A 314 2.89 3.27 -18.66
N ARG A 315 4.16 2.93 -18.46
CA ARG A 315 4.84 1.90 -19.26
C ARG A 315 4.30 0.51 -18.96
N VAL A 316 4.17 0.17 -17.68
CA VAL A 316 3.55 -1.10 -17.25
C VAL A 316 2.11 -1.17 -17.76
N ARG A 317 1.34 -0.08 -17.64
CA ARG A 317 -0.02 -0.02 -18.18
C ARG A 317 -0.07 -0.17 -19.71
N GLY A 318 0.88 0.43 -20.42
CA GLY A 318 0.96 0.41 -21.88
C GLY A 318 1.09 -0.99 -22.45
N HIS A 319 1.70 -1.93 -21.72
CA HIS A 319 1.73 -3.35 -22.07
C HIS A 319 0.31 -3.91 -22.28
N PHE A 320 -0.61 -3.61 -21.36
CA PHE A 320 -1.99 -4.10 -21.40
C PHE A 320 -2.90 -3.29 -22.32
N SER A 321 -2.53 -2.04 -22.65
CA SER A 321 -3.28 -1.22 -23.62
C SER A 321 -2.99 -1.60 -25.07
N ALA A 322 -1.79 -2.09 -25.37
CA ALA A 322 -1.37 -2.44 -26.73
C ALA A 322 -2.00 -3.75 -27.24
N GLU A 323 -2.28 -4.71 -26.36
CA GLU A 323 -2.87 -6.00 -26.74
C GLU A 323 -4.36 -5.89 -27.15
N HIS A 324 -5.09 -4.89 -26.64
CA HIS A 324 -6.45 -4.60 -27.11
C HIS A 324 -6.51 -3.95 -28.51
N ALA A 325 -5.38 -3.52 -29.08
CA ALA A 325 -5.33 -2.97 -30.44
C ALA A 325 -5.08 -4.03 -31.54
N LEU A 326 -4.88 -5.29 -31.14
CA LEU A 326 -4.57 -6.42 -32.04
C LEU A 326 -5.68 -7.49 -32.11
N ILE A 327 -6.87 -7.20 -31.57
CA ILE A 327 -8.10 -8.01 -31.71
C ILE A 327 -9.16 -7.17 -32.42
#